data_AF-K1U9S8-F1
#
_entry.id   AF-K1U9S8-F1
#
_cell.length_a   1.000
_cell.length_b   1.000
_cell.length_c   1.000
_cell.angle_alpha   90.00
_cell.angle_beta   90.00
_cell.angle_gamma   90.00
#
_symmetry.space_group_name_H-M   'P 1'
#
loop_
_entity.id
_entity.type
_entity.pdbx_description
1 polymer ?
#
loop_
_entity_poly.entity_id
_entity_poly.type
_entity_poly.pdbx_seq_one_letter_code
_entity_poly.pdbx_strand_id
1 'polypeptide(L)'
;MIGGITMSRVTELEKALTTLFRKGTEVGYTETEIDEFLENIDYHALLQAVWNKAETVYAYRADGKNALSLDYRSSELFKQRATLLYEDVGDSYIGAVFAARSMELWLLEDMGFAVVAKFSVNAGEGEYVTEYRVYKGSDWADSEISLDLEDLVAELAALCDPYYEHEQPIYEL
;
A
#
# COMPACT_ATOMS: atom_id res chain seq x y z
N MET A 1 -16.14 -23.79 12.89
CA MET A 1 -15.14 -24.09 11.83
C MET A 1 -14.56 -22.81 11.19
N ILE A 2 -14.72 -21.63 11.81
CA ILE A 2 -14.26 -20.34 11.25
C ILE A 2 -12.81 -20.03 11.68
N GLY A 3 -12.39 -20.47 12.88
CA GLY A 3 -11.04 -20.24 13.40
C GLY A 3 -9.89 -20.95 12.65
N GLY A 4 -10.19 -21.98 11.85
CA GLY A 4 -9.16 -22.68 11.06
C GLY A 4 -8.74 -21.92 9.79
N ILE A 5 -9.68 -21.20 9.17
CA ILE A 5 -9.42 -20.42 7.95
C ILE A 5 -8.67 -19.13 8.29
N THR A 6 -9.02 -18.48 9.40
CA THR A 6 -8.35 -17.25 9.87
C THR A 6 -6.92 -17.53 10.35
N MET A 7 -6.69 -18.64 11.07
CA MET A 7 -5.33 -19.03 11.49
C MET A 7 -4.40 -19.33 10.30
N SER A 8 -4.91 -19.98 9.25
CA SER A 8 -4.11 -20.21 8.01
C SER A 8 -3.65 -18.91 7.36
N ARG A 9 -4.55 -17.93 7.25
CA ARG A 9 -4.25 -16.63 6.62
C ARG A 9 -3.23 -15.81 7.41
N VAL A 10 -3.28 -15.85 8.75
CA VAL A 10 -2.28 -15.18 9.60
C VAL A 10 -0.90 -15.78 9.36
N THR A 11 -0.79 -17.12 9.33
CA THR A 11 0.48 -17.79 9.04
C THR A 11 0.99 -17.54 7.60
N GLU A 12 0.09 -17.38 6.64
CA GLU A 12 0.44 -17.01 5.26
C GLU A 12 0.99 -15.58 5.19
N LEU A 13 0.34 -14.63 5.87
CA LEU A 13 0.81 -13.24 5.98
C LEU A 13 2.17 -13.15 6.68
N GLU A 14 2.33 -13.82 7.82
CA GLU A 14 3.58 -13.88 8.57
C GLU A 14 4.72 -14.41 7.70
N LYS A 15 4.47 -15.52 6.97
CA LYS A 15 5.46 -16.09 6.06
C LYS A 15 5.79 -15.15 4.89
N ALA A 16 4.79 -14.47 4.33
CA ALA A 16 4.97 -13.51 3.25
C ALA A 16 5.86 -12.34 3.70
N LEU A 17 5.52 -11.71 4.83
CA LEU A 17 6.31 -10.62 5.40
C LEU A 17 7.71 -11.07 5.81
N THR A 18 7.86 -12.25 6.43
CA THR A 18 9.17 -12.81 6.73
C THR A 18 10.02 -12.93 5.47
N THR A 19 9.44 -13.46 4.38
CA THR A 19 10.16 -13.59 3.09
C THR A 19 10.55 -12.22 2.54
N LEU A 20 9.67 -11.23 2.64
CA LEU A 20 9.93 -9.86 2.20
C LEU A 20 11.06 -9.20 3.01
N PHE A 21 11.00 -9.25 4.34
CA PHE A 21 11.98 -8.65 5.23
C PHE A 21 13.35 -9.31 5.14
N ARG A 22 13.41 -10.63 4.92
CA ARG A 22 14.70 -11.35 4.78
C ARG A 22 15.52 -10.88 3.58
N LYS A 23 14.89 -10.32 2.54
CA LYS A 23 15.60 -9.65 1.45
C LYS A 23 16.31 -8.37 1.88
N GLY A 24 15.98 -7.82 3.05
CA GLY A 24 16.73 -6.74 3.69
C GLY A 24 18.22 -7.03 3.86
N THR A 25 18.58 -8.31 4.00
CA THR A 25 20.00 -8.73 4.07
C THR A 25 20.78 -8.44 2.79
N GLU A 26 20.11 -8.38 1.64
CA GLU A 26 20.72 -8.04 0.34
C GLU A 26 21.04 -6.54 0.25
N VAL A 27 20.39 -5.70 1.07
CA VAL A 27 20.54 -4.24 1.07
C VAL A 27 21.16 -3.67 2.36
N GLY A 28 21.64 -4.53 3.26
CA GLY A 28 22.51 -4.15 4.38
C GLY A 28 21.96 -4.33 5.79
N TYR A 29 20.71 -4.79 5.96
CA TYR A 29 20.17 -5.13 7.28
C TYR A 29 20.75 -6.45 7.79
N THR A 30 21.00 -6.52 9.09
CA THR A 30 21.42 -7.75 9.76
C THR A 30 20.22 -8.68 10.00
N GLU A 31 20.48 -9.97 10.17
CA GLU A 31 19.44 -10.93 10.53
C GLU A 31 18.75 -10.57 11.86
N THR A 32 19.51 -10.03 12.82
CA THR A 32 19.01 -9.60 14.12
C THR A 32 18.08 -8.40 14.02
N GLU A 33 18.43 -7.37 13.25
CA GLU A 33 17.52 -6.23 13.00
C GLU A 33 16.22 -6.69 12.36
N ILE A 34 16.30 -7.59 11.38
CA ILE A 34 15.12 -8.18 10.73
C ILE A 34 14.25 -8.97 11.73
N ASP A 35 14.87 -9.76 12.61
CA ASP A 35 14.14 -10.50 13.64
C ASP A 35 13.42 -9.56 14.60
N GLU A 36 14.08 -8.50 15.04
CA GLU A 36 13.48 -7.46 15.91
C GLU A 36 12.28 -6.78 15.23
N PHE A 37 12.36 -6.48 13.93
CA PHE A 37 11.22 -5.94 13.18
C PHE A 37 10.05 -6.92 13.13
N LEU A 38 10.31 -8.18 12.77
CA LEU A 38 9.27 -9.20 12.60
C LEU A 38 8.59 -9.58 13.93
N GLU A 39 9.32 -9.56 15.04
CA GLU A 39 8.80 -9.84 16.39
C GLU A 39 7.83 -8.75 16.89
N ASN A 40 7.98 -7.51 16.41
CA ASN A 40 7.15 -6.38 16.82
C ASN A 40 5.83 -6.25 16.05
N ILE A 41 5.59 -7.09 15.03
CA ILE A 41 4.37 -7.03 14.20
C ILE A 41 3.24 -7.84 14.84
N ASP A 42 2.10 -7.20 15.09
CA ASP A 42 0.84 -7.90 15.39
C ASP A 42 0.17 -8.37 14.09
N TYR A 43 0.48 -9.60 13.67
CA TYR A 43 -0.06 -10.18 12.44
C TYR A 43 -1.58 -10.35 12.43
N HIS A 44 -2.22 -10.43 13.61
CA HIS A 44 -3.69 -10.53 13.69
C HIS A 44 -4.33 -9.18 13.41
N ALA A 45 -3.83 -8.11 14.04
CA ALA A 45 -4.29 -6.75 13.78
C ALA A 45 -4.00 -6.35 12.32
N LEU A 46 -2.80 -6.66 11.83
CA LEU A 46 -2.40 -6.35 10.47
C LEU A 46 -3.24 -7.08 9.42
N LEU A 47 -3.55 -8.36 9.61
CA LEU A 47 -4.43 -9.08 8.68
C LEU A 47 -5.81 -8.43 8.59
N GLN A 48 -6.37 -7.97 9.72
CA GLN A 48 -7.64 -7.25 9.73
C GLN A 48 -7.53 -5.90 9.00
N ALA A 49 -6.48 -5.13 9.29
CA ALA A 49 -6.24 -3.84 8.64
C ALA A 49 -6.08 -3.98 7.12
N VAL A 50 -5.27 -4.93 6.67
CA VAL A 50 -5.03 -5.22 5.25
C VAL A 50 -6.34 -5.58 4.57
N TRP A 51 -7.15 -6.48 5.12
CA TRP A 51 -8.45 -6.82 4.51
C TRP A 51 -9.42 -5.66 4.44
N ASN A 52 -9.47 -4.82 5.47
CA ASN A 52 -10.36 -3.67 5.52
C ASN A 52 -9.93 -2.58 4.51
N LYS A 53 -8.63 -2.37 4.34
CA LYS A 53 -8.05 -1.33 3.47
C LYS A 53 -7.79 -1.79 2.03
N ALA A 54 -7.97 -3.08 1.72
CA ALA A 54 -7.75 -3.58 0.37
C ALA A 54 -8.66 -2.88 -0.65
N GLU A 55 -8.13 -2.51 -1.80
CA GLU A 55 -8.88 -1.81 -2.85
C GLU A 55 -8.62 -2.39 -4.23
N THR A 56 -9.53 -2.11 -5.17
CA THR A 56 -9.28 -2.37 -6.58
C THR A 56 -8.32 -1.31 -7.10
N VAL A 57 -7.08 -1.73 -7.40
CA VAL A 57 -6.06 -0.83 -7.94
C VAL A 57 -6.23 -0.74 -9.46
N TYR A 58 -6.24 0.49 -9.99
CA TYR A 58 -6.38 0.74 -11.43
C TYR A 58 -5.07 1.21 -12.04
N ALA A 59 -4.81 0.82 -13.29
CA ALA A 59 -3.64 1.29 -14.05
C ALA A 59 -3.69 2.80 -14.32
N TYR A 60 -4.89 3.36 -14.34
CA TYR A 60 -5.12 4.80 -14.43
C TYR A 60 -6.43 5.16 -13.74
N ARG A 61 -6.40 6.22 -12.92
CA ARG A 61 -7.57 6.87 -12.35
C ARG A 61 -7.49 8.38 -12.51
N ALA A 62 -8.65 9.01 -12.62
CA ALA A 62 -8.84 10.43 -12.48
C ALA A 62 -10.01 10.67 -11.52
N ASP A 63 -9.83 11.63 -10.62
CA ASP A 63 -10.80 12.02 -9.60
C ASP A 63 -10.97 13.52 -9.63
N GLY A 64 -12.17 13.99 -9.32
CA GLY A 64 -12.38 15.40 -9.03
C GLY A 64 -13.41 15.66 -7.95
N LYS A 65 -13.31 16.83 -7.33
CA LYS A 65 -14.24 17.27 -6.27
C LYS A 65 -15.37 18.16 -6.78
N ASN A 66 -15.27 18.64 -8.02
CA ASN A 66 -16.28 19.50 -8.62
C ASN A 66 -17.53 18.70 -9.03
N ALA A 67 -18.72 19.28 -8.90
CA ALA A 67 -19.98 18.64 -9.32
C ALA A 67 -20.02 18.21 -10.80
N LEU A 68 -19.18 18.80 -11.66
CA LEU A 68 -19.03 18.46 -13.07
C LEU A 68 -17.78 17.62 -13.36
N SER A 69 -17.02 17.24 -12.34
CA SER A 69 -15.88 16.35 -12.51
C SER A 69 -16.34 14.93 -12.85
N LEU A 70 -15.53 14.23 -13.62
CA LEU A 70 -15.81 12.87 -14.07
C LEU A 70 -14.79 11.95 -13.40
N ASP A 71 -15.25 11.20 -12.41
CA ASP A 71 -14.46 10.11 -11.87
C ASP A 71 -14.29 9.04 -12.94
N TYR A 72 -13.04 8.73 -13.25
CA TYR A 72 -12.70 7.73 -14.25
C TYR A 72 -11.78 6.68 -13.65
N ARG A 73 -12.04 5.43 -14.01
CA ARG A 73 -11.22 4.26 -13.70
C ARG A 73 -10.99 3.49 -15.00
N SER A 74 -9.74 3.20 -15.29
CA SER A 74 -9.36 2.38 -16.45
C SER A 74 -9.40 0.87 -16.10
N SER A 75 -8.57 0.05 -16.76
CA SER A 75 -8.44 -1.36 -16.40
C SER A 75 -7.83 -1.53 -15.00
N GLU A 76 -8.34 -2.51 -14.27
CA GLU A 76 -7.72 -3.00 -13.03
C GLU A 76 -6.27 -3.42 -13.29
N LEU A 77 -5.36 -2.95 -12.44
CA LEU A 77 -3.94 -3.28 -12.47
C LEU A 77 -3.69 -4.73 -12.05
N PHE A 78 -4.46 -5.19 -11.06
CA PHE A 78 -4.43 -6.55 -10.54
C PHE A 78 -5.78 -7.24 -10.77
N LYS A 79 -5.80 -8.58 -10.77
CA LYS A 79 -7.04 -9.38 -10.86
C LYS A 79 -7.68 -9.66 -9.49
N GLN A 80 -7.21 -8.95 -8.47
CA GLN A 80 -7.59 -9.08 -7.06
C GLN A 80 -7.36 -7.72 -6.38
N ARG A 81 -7.95 -7.53 -5.19
CA ARG A 81 -7.70 -6.30 -4.42
C ARG A 81 -6.30 -6.32 -3.80
N ALA A 82 -5.82 -5.14 -3.44
CA ALA A 82 -4.52 -4.97 -2.81
C ALA A 82 -4.55 -3.83 -1.79
N THR A 83 -3.64 -3.88 -0.83
CA THR A 83 -3.43 -2.84 0.17
C THR A 83 -2.06 -2.23 -0.03
N LEU A 84 -1.99 -0.91 -0.12
CA LEU A 84 -0.72 -0.18 -0.17
C LEU A 84 -0.03 -0.34 1.17
N LEU A 85 1.22 -0.82 1.16
CA LEU A 85 2.03 -0.96 2.37
C LEU A 85 3.07 0.15 2.52
N TYR A 86 3.60 0.65 1.40
CA TYR A 86 4.68 1.63 1.41
C TYR A 86 4.71 2.41 0.10
N GLU A 87 5.09 3.68 0.16
CA GLU A 87 5.32 4.53 -1.01
C GLU A 87 6.65 5.27 -0.87
N ASP A 88 7.59 4.95 -1.76
CA ASP A 88 8.84 5.68 -1.95
C ASP A 88 8.59 6.84 -2.93
N VAL A 89 8.45 8.05 -2.40
CA VAL A 89 8.24 9.25 -3.21
C VAL A 89 9.57 9.76 -3.74
N GLY A 90 9.76 9.63 -5.06
CA GLY A 90 10.94 10.12 -5.76
C GLY A 90 10.80 11.58 -6.20
N ASP A 91 11.39 11.88 -7.37
CA ASP A 91 11.38 13.23 -7.93
C ASP A 91 9.96 13.79 -8.08
N SER A 92 9.80 15.04 -7.66
CA SER A 92 8.55 15.78 -7.77
C SER A 92 8.76 17.20 -8.31
N TYR A 93 7.69 17.73 -8.88
CA TYR A 93 7.56 19.10 -9.32
C TYR A 93 6.45 19.78 -8.51
N ILE A 94 6.77 20.92 -7.92
CA ILE A 94 5.84 21.72 -7.13
C ILE A 94 5.66 23.08 -7.80
N GLY A 95 4.43 23.40 -8.18
CA GLY A 95 4.05 24.67 -8.78
C GLY A 95 2.54 24.87 -8.73
N ALA A 96 1.95 25.38 -9.82
CA ALA A 96 0.49 25.43 -9.97
C ALA A 96 -0.18 24.04 -9.95
N VAL A 97 0.62 23.00 -10.21
CA VAL A 97 0.28 21.60 -10.03
C VAL A 97 1.40 20.92 -9.24
N PHE A 98 1.04 19.92 -8.44
CA PHE A 98 1.97 18.97 -7.86
C PHE A 98 2.04 17.74 -8.76
N ALA A 99 3.21 17.40 -9.26
CA ALA A 99 3.42 16.17 -10.02
C ALA A 99 4.54 15.37 -9.36
N ALA A 100 4.31 14.09 -9.10
CA ALA A 100 5.31 13.24 -8.45
C ALA A 100 5.41 11.89 -9.14
N ARG A 101 6.63 11.36 -9.16
CA ARG A 101 6.88 9.96 -9.45
C ARG A 101 7.16 9.24 -8.12
N SER A 102 6.56 8.07 -7.93
CA SER A 102 6.83 7.22 -6.77
C SER A 102 6.86 5.75 -7.13
N MET A 103 7.42 4.94 -6.22
CA MET A 103 7.40 3.49 -6.25
C MET A 103 6.57 2.99 -5.06
N GLU A 104 5.54 2.21 -5.34
CA GLU A 104 4.61 1.69 -4.35
C GLU A 104 4.83 0.19 -4.13
N LEU A 105 4.81 -0.25 -2.87
CA LEU A 105 4.75 -1.65 -2.48
C LEU A 105 3.33 -2.02 -2.06
N TRP A 106 2.75 -2.99 -2.75
CA TRP A 106 1.39 -3.47 -2.52
C TRP A 106 1.38 -4.91 -2.00
N LEU A 107 0.46 -5.20 -1.07
CA LEU A 107 0.12 -6.55 -0.64
C LEU A 107 -1.20 -6.98 -1.27
N LEU A 108 -1.18 -8.07 -2.02
CA LEU A 108 -2.35 -8.61 -2.70
C LEU A 108 -3.16 -9.54 -1.79
N GLU A 109 -4.43 -9.79 -2.12
CA GLU A 109 -5.33 -10.66 -1.33
C GLU A 109 -4.84 -12.11 -1.13
N ASP A 110 -3.94 -12.59 -2.00
CA ASP A 110 -3.28 -13.90 -1.94
C ASP A 110 -1.96 -13.90 -1.15
N MET A 111 -1.67 -12.80 -0.43
CA MET A 111 -0.43 -12.55 0.31
C MET A 111 0.82 -12.40 -0.58
N GLY A 112 0.65 -12.25 -1.90
CA GLY A 112 1.72 -11.85 -2.82
C GLY A 112 2.03 -10.36 -2.74
N PHE A 113 3.24 -9.98 -3.15
CA PHE A 113 3.66 -8.58 -3.25
C PHE A 113 3.71 -8.10 -4.69
N ALA A 114 3.48 -6.80 -4.88
CA ALA A 114 3.64 -6.12 -6.14
C ALA A 114 4.34 -4.77 -5.95
N VAL A 115 5.41 -4.56 -6.73
CA VAL A 115 6.05 -3.26 -6.88
C VAL A 115 5.43 -2.55 -8.07
N VAL A 116 5.03 -1.30 -7.87
CA VAL A 116 4.32 -0.50 -8.87
C VAL A 116 4.98 0.87 -8.99
N ALA A 117 5.29 1.29 -10.21
CA ALA A 117 5.64 2.69 -10.45
C ALA A 117 4.36 3.51 -10.59
N LYS A 118 4.26 4.61 -9.85
CA LYS A 118 3.17 5.59 -9.95
C LYS A 118 3.70 6.92 -10.49
N PHE A 119 2.92 7.55 -11.35
CA PHE A 119 3.02 8.96 -11.65
C PHE A 119 1.69 9.62 -11.27
N SER A 120 1.74 10.62 -10.40
CA SER A 120 0.56 11.36 -9.96
C SER A 120 0.65 12.83 -10.35
N VAL A 121 -0.50 13.41 -10.67
CA VAL A 121 -0.67 14.86 -10.81
C VAL A 121 -1.85 15.29 -9.97
N ASN A 122 -1.62 16.26 -9.10
CA ASN A 122 -2.61 16.90 -8.26
C ASN A 122 -2.66 18.39 -8.59
N ALA A 123 -3.84 18.87 -8.98
CA ALA A 123 -4.11 20.27 -9.26
C ALA A 123 -5.20 20.80 -8.33
N GLY A 124 -5.06 22.08 -7.92
CA GLY A 124 -6.04 22.76 -7.07
C GLY A 124 -6.20 22.11 -5.70
N GLU A 125 -5.10 21.69 -5.06
CA GLU A 125 -5.12 21.11 -3.70
C GLU A 125 -6.07 19.90 -3.57
N GLY A 126 -6.02 19.01 -4.57
CA GLY A 126 -6.84 17.81 -4.65
C GLY A 126 -8.20 18.02 -5.31
N GLU A 127 -8.44 19.16 -5.96
CA GLU A 127 -9.61 19.36 -6.82
C GLU A 127 -9.61 18.42 -8.02
N TYR A 128 -8.44 18.16 -8.60
CA TYR A 128 -8.23 17.20 -9.67
C TYR A 128 -7.01 16.35 -9.37
N VAL A 129 -7.21 15.04 -9.28
CA VAL A 129 -6.12 14.09 -9.06
C VAL A 129 -6.15 13.08 -10.20
N THR A 130 -4.98 12.82 -10.78
CA THR A 130 -4.81 11.71 -11.70
C THR A 130 -3.60 10.89 -11.32
N GLU A 131 -3.73 9.58 -11.43
CA GLU A 131 -2.66 8.65 -11.11
C GLU A 131 -2.57 7.62 -12.23
N TYR A 132 -1.34 7.39 -12.70
CA TYR A 132 -0.99 6.36 -13.65
C TYR A 132 -0.04 5.38 -12.99
N ARG A 133 -0.36 4.09 -13.04
CA ARG A 133 0.36 3.00 -12.38
C ARG A 133 0.82 1.94 -13.39
N VAL A 134 2.03 1.44 -13.18
CA VAL A 134 2.62 0.35 -13.98
C VAL A 134 3.23 -0.69 -13.05
N TYR A 135 2.80 -1.94 -13.18
CA TYR A 135 3.41 -3.07 -12.47
C TYR A 135 4.87 -3.28 -12.90
N LYS A 136 5.76 -3.44 -11.92
CA LYS A 136 7.21 -3.59 -12.13
C LYS A 136 7.76 -4.96 -11.74
N GLY A 137 7.03 -5.72 -10.93
CA GLY A 137 7.45 -7.04 -10.48
C GLY A 137 6.94 -7.34 -9.08
N SER A 138 7.30 -8.49 -8.54
CA SER A 138 6.96 -8.90 -7.17
C SER A 138 8.15 -8.86 -6.22
N ASP A 139 9.34 -8.58 -6.74
CA ASP A 139 10.58 -8.53 -5.96
C ASP A 139 10.98 -7.07 -5.75
N TRP A 140 11.02 -6.63 -4.49
CA TRP A 140 11.39 -5.26 -4.18
C TRP A 140 12.91 -5.04 -4.23
N ALA A 141 13.72 -6.04 -3.87
CA ALA A 141 15.18 -5.93 -3.84
C ALA A 141 15.80 -5.83 -5.25
N ASP A 142 15.11 -6.35 -6.27
CA ASP A 142 15.47 -6.23 -7.69
C ASP A 142 14.70 -5.10 -8.40
N SER A 143 14.15 -4.15 -7.64
CA SER A 143 13.36 -3.05 -8.19
C SER A 143 13.95 -1.68 -7.85
N GLU A 144 13.41 -0.63 -8.47
CA GLU A 144 13.86 0.75 -8.24
C GLU A 144 13.31 1.37 -6.93
N ILE A 145 12.55 0.62 -6.12
CA ILE A 145 12.01 1.12 -4.86
C ILE A 145 13.13 1.22 -3.81
N SER A 146 13.28 2.40 -3.19
CA SER A 146 14.13 2.59 -2.02
C SER A 146 13.34 2.24 -0.76
N LEU A 147 13.18 0.94 -0.49
CA LEU A 147 12.43 0.46 0.68
C LEU A 147 13.29 0.50 1.95
N ASP A 148 12.91 1.35 2.90
CA ASP A 148 13.43 1.29 4.27
C ASP A 148 12.54 0.37 5.12
N LEU A 149 13.13 -0.65 5.75
CA LEU A 149 12.40 -1.62 6.57
C LEU A 149 11.90 -1.03 7.90
N GLU A 150 12.59 -0.04 8.46
CA GLU A 150 12.14 0.64 9.67
C GLU A 150 10.88 1.47 9.37
N ASP A 151 10.90 2.23 8.28
CA ASP A 151 9.73 2.99 7.82
C ASP A 151 8.58 2.03 7.46
N LEU A 152 8.86 0.91 6.79
CA LEU A 152 7.83 -0.09 6.49
C LEU A 152 7.16 -0.61 7.78
N VAL A 153 7.93 -0.90 8.84
CA VAL A 153 7.34 -1.32 10.13
C VAL A 153 6.43 -0.24 10.70
N ALA A 154 6.83 1.03 10.61
CA ALA A 154 6.01 2.15 11.05
C ALA A 154 4.70 2.26 10.25
N GLU A 155 4.76 2.10 8.92
CA GLU A 155 3.58 2.08 8.05
C GLU A 155 2.65 0.89 8.34
N LEU A 156 3.21 -0.30 8.60
CA LEU A 156 2.43 -1.47 9.00
C LEU A 156 1.70 -1.25 10.33
N ALA A 157 2.35 -0.58 11.30
CA ALA A 157 1.71 -0.18 12.55
C ALA A 157 0.60 0.85 12.33
N ALA A 158 0.86 1.90 11.53
CA ALA A 158 -0.14 2.91 11.16
C ALA A 158 -1.33 2.32 10.37
N LEU A 159 -1.10 1.25 9.60
CA LEU A 159 -2.19 0.51 8.96
C LEU A 159 -3.16 -0.09 9.99
N CYS A 160 -2.63 -0.57 11.11
CA CYS A 160 -3.39 -1.17 12.21
C CYS A 160 -4.09 -0.17 13.10
N ASP A 161 -3.67 1.10 13.08
CA ASP A 161 -4.31 2.14 13.87
C ASP A 161 -5.79 2.28 13.47
N PRO A 162 -6.71 2.31 14.45
CA PRO A 162 -8.12 2.52 14.18
C PRO A 162 -8.32 3.84 13.43
N TYR A 163 -9.08 3.79 12.35
CA TYR A 163 -9.44 4.95 11.53
C TYR A 163 -10.36 5.88 12.34
N TYR A 164 -9.79 6.70 13.24
CA TYR A 164 -10.51 7.79 13.90
C TYR A 164 -10.45 9.02 13.01
N GLU A 165 -11.15 8.99 11.87
CA GLU A 165 -11.54 10.22 11.17
C GLU A 165 -13.05 10.40 11.25
N HIS A 166 -13.38 11.61 11.69
CA HIS A 166 -14.69 12.19 11.88
C HIS A 166 -15.52 12.18 10.59
N GLU A 167 -16.62 11.43 10.60
CA GLU A 167 -17.98 11.89 10.26
C GLU A 167 -18.91 10.69 10.44
N GLN A 168 -19.72 10.71 11.50
CA GLN A 168 -20.91 9.85 11.53
C GLN A 168 -21.74 10.19 10.28
N PRO A 169 -22.18 9.20 9.48
CA PRO A 169 -23.17 9.49 8.45
C PRO A 169 -24.40 10.07 9.15
N ILE A 170 -24.66 11.35 8.94
CA ILE A 170 -25.91 11.97 9.35
C ILE A 170 -26.96 11.36 8.43
N TYR A 171 -27.72 10.40 8.95
CA TYR A 171 -28.97 10.00 8.33
C TYR A 171 -29.95 11.16 8.54
N GLU A 172 -30.21 11.93 7.47
CA GLU A 172 -31.35 12.86 7.46
C GLU A 172 -32.63 12.03 7.65
N LEU A 173 -33.42 12.41 8.67
CA LEU A 173 -34.71 11.81 9.04
C LEU A 173 -35.85 12.70 8.57
#